data_AF-A0A6A3C223-F1
#
_entry.id   AF-A0A6A3C223-F1
#
_cell.length_a   1.000
_cell.length_b   1.000
_cell.length_c   1.000
_cell.angle_alpha   90.00
_cell.angle_beta   90.00
_cell.angle_gamma   90.00
#
_symmetry.space_group_name_H-M   'P 1'
#
loop_
_entity.id
_entity.type
_entity.pdbx_description
1 polymer ?
#
loop_
_entity_poly.entity_id
_entity_poly.type
_entity_poly.pdbx_seq_one_letter_code
_entity_poly.pdbx_strand_id
1 'polypeptide(L)'
;MYLEEHNVLRSMQSGFCVYDSRGFDYGRTREALDELSCWMSEGIHHNQPCFRYGDCTMMMADDAENIGTRSSAQFVQRRVNCVMVVANIAHIYKALKAGDFKPLEATRQLFCSPALRKSNENPLLILTHGDLLSTEERIDGRLKICECLRISETNGVYDVICLNEYGFPVEESDPVSAYALTEAVYRAVLISDRGHYPKKKFWDVALLMLLWLLRFIGFCFSFLADVFSNLGKHKLKT
;
A
#
# COMPACT_ATOMS: atom_id res chain seq x y z
N MET A 1 -0.37 -15.13 -14.73
CA MET A 1 -1.31 -14.91 -13.60
C MET A 1 -1.72 -13.45 -13.63
N TYR A 2 -2.94 -13.13 -13.21
CA TYR A 2 -3.48 -11.77 -13.26
C TYR A 2 -3.82 -11.27 -11.85
N LEU A 3 -3.76 -9.96 -11.62
CA LEU A 3 -4.25 -9.30 -10.41
C LEU A 3 -5.78 -9.36 -10.40
N GLU A 4 -6.34 -9.98 -9.38
CA GLU A 4 -7.79 -10.06 -9.18
C GLU A 4 -8.26 -8.97 -8.21
N GLU A 5 -9.40 -8.35 -8.51
CA GLU A 5 -9.99 -7.30 -7.68
C GLU A 5 -11.13 -7.92 -6.86
N HIS A 6 -10.96 -7.94 -5.55
CA HIS A 6 -11.99 -8.36 -4.61
C HIS A 6 -12.67 -7.11 -4.04
N ASN A 7 -13.85 -6.80 -4.57
CA ASN A 7 -14.63 -5.65 -4.14
C ASN A 7 -15.41 -5.95 -2.85
N VAL A 8 -15.09 -5.22 -1.78
CA VAL A 8 -15.83 -5.26 -0.51
C VAL A 8 -16.68 -4.00 -0.41
N LEU A 9 -17.91 -4.11 -0.89
CA LEU A 9 -18.87 -3.00 -0.91
C LEU A 9 -19.65 -2.95 0.41
N ARG A 10 -19.65 -1.78 1.05
CA ARG A 10 -20.56 -1.46 2.16
C ARG A 10 -21.81 -0.72 1.65
N SER A 11 -21.68 0.04 0.57
CA SER A 11 -22.78 0.70 -0.16
C SER A 11 -22.36 0.99 -1.60
N MET A 12 -23.30 1.53 -2.41
CA MET A 12 -23.01 2.04 -3.76
C MET A 12 -21.88 3.09 -3.81
N GLN A 13 -21.60 3.77 -2.69
CA GLN A 13 -20.63 4.87 -2.61
C GLN A 13 -19.48 4.61 -1.62
N SER A 14 -19.49 3.48 -0.91
CA SER A 14 -18.49 3.16 0.10
C SER A 14 -18.08 1.71 0.04
N GLY A 15 -16.77 1.48 0.01
CA GLY A 15 -16.17 0.17 -0.06
C GLY A 15 -14.67 0.30 -0.17
N PHE A 16 -14.00 -0.84 -0.18
CA PHE A 16 -12.58 -0.95 -0.49
C PHE A 16 -12.37 -2.15 -1.42
N CYS A 17 -11.26 -2.14 -2.12
CA CYS A 17 -10.88 -3.18 -3.05
C CYS A 17 -9.63 -3.84 -2.48
N VAL A 18 -9.61 -5.16 -2.42
CA VAL A 18 -8.42 -5.93 -2.10
C VAL A 18 -7.91 -6.53 -3.40
N TYR A 19 -6.61 -6.39 -3.65
CA TYR A 19 -5.98 -7.01 -4.80
C TYR A 19 -5.05 -8.10 -4.30
N ASP A 20 -5.27 -9.32 -4.79
CA ASP A 20 -4.37 -10.43 -4.51
C ASP A 20 -3.33 -10.56 -5.63
N SER A 21 -2.08 -10.63 -5.22
CA SER A 21 -0.94 -10.73 -6.14
C SER A 21 -0.34 -12.11 -6.08
N ARG A 22 0.29 -12.55 -7.17
CA ARG A 22 1.09 -13.77 -7.14
C ARG A 22 2.18 -13.65 -6.08
N GLY A 23 2.37 -14.69 -5.27
CA GLY A 23 3.47 -14.74 -4.31
C GLY A 23 4.83 -14.55 -4.99
N PHE A 24 5.75 -13.83 -4.33
CA PHE A 24 7.08 -13.55 -4.88
C PHE A 24 8.02 -14.75 -4.74
N ASP A 25 8.91 -14.93 -5.72
CA ASP A 25 9.97 -15.93 -5.68
C ASP A 25 11.22 -15.32 -5.01
N TYR A 26 11.69 -15.94 -3.93
CA TYR A 26 12.87 -15.49 -3.19
C TYR A 26 14.15 -15.45 -4.06
N GLY A 27 14.22 -16.24 -5.13
CA GLY A 27 15.33 -16.23 -6.08
C GLY A 27 15.30 -15.04 -7.05
N ARG A 28 14.17 -14.33 -7.16
CA ARG A 28 13.92 -13.26 -8.15
C ARG A 28 13.36 -11.98 -7.52
N THR A 29 13.83 -11.64 -6.31
CA THR A 29 13.35 -10.47 -5.56
C THR A 29 13.47 -9.15 -6.33
N ARG A 30 14.43 -9.01 -7.24
CA ARG A 30 14.58 -7.79 -8.05
C ARG A 30 13.37 -7.54 -8.97
N GLU A 31 12.92 -8.57 -9.68
CA GLU A 31 11.75 -8.48 -10.56
C GLU A 31 10.50 -8.10 -9.75
N ALA A 32 10.34 -8.72 -8.58
CA ALA A 32 9.27 -8.41 -7.63
C ALA A 32 9.27 -6.95 -7.17
N LEU A 33 10.45 -6.39 -6.90
CA LEU A 33 10.60 -5.00 -6.45
C LEU A 33 10.31 -4.00 -7.56
N ASP A 34 10.70 -4.31 -8.79
CA ASP A 34 10.42 -3.47 -9.96
C ASP A 34 8.90 -3.44 -10.23
N GLU A 35 8.25 -4.60 -10.20
CA GLU A 35 6.79 -4.72 -10.34
C GLU A 35 6.04 -3.97 -9.22
N LEU A 36 6.48 -4.14 -7.96
CA LEU A 36 5.92 -3.41 -6.83
C LEU A 36 6.08 -1.89 -6.99
N SER A 37 7.22 -1.44 -7.51
CA SER A 37 7.45 -0.01 -7.77
C SER A 37 6.48 0.54 -8.81
N CYS A 38 6.20 -0.22 -9.88
CA CYS A 38 5.17 0.13 -10.86
C CYS A 38 3.78 0.21 -10.21
N TRP A 39 3.36 -0.80 -9.44
CA TRP A 39 2.07 -0.77 -8.73
C TRP A 39 1.91 0.43 -7.80
N MET A 40 2.96 0.78 -7.07
CA MET A 40 2.92 1.90 -6.12
C MET A 40 2.95 3.29 -6.80
N SER A 41 3.51 3.39 -8.01
CA SER A 41 3.65 4.67 -8.72
C SER A 41 2.55 4.93 -9.74
N GLU A 42 2.15 3.91 -10.49
CA GLU A 42 1.16 3.99 -11.55
C GLU A 42 -0.23 3.52 -11.07
N GLY A 43 -0.28 2.74 -9.99
CA GLY A 43 -1.51 2.09 -9.54
C GLY A 43 -1.69 0.72 -10.18
N ILE A 44 -2.80 0.07 -9.84
CA ILE A 44 -3.16 -1.28 -10.25
C ILE A 44 -4.58 -1.34 -10.80
N HIS A 45 -4.87 -2.33 -11.63
CA HIS A 45 -6.22 -2.57 -12.13
C HIS A 45 -6.55 -4.06 -12.15
N HIS A 46 -7.84 -4.38 -12.20
CA HIS A 46 -8.30 -5.75 -12.37
C HIS A 46 -7.80 -6.35 -13.70
N ASN A 47 -7.46 -7.63 -13.70
CA ASN A 47 -6.88 -8.35 -14.85
C ASN A 47 -5.55 -7.76 -15.35
N GLN A 48 -4.81 -7.05 -14.50
CA GLN A 48 -3.45 -6.65 -14.83
C GLN A 48 -2.54 -7.90 -14.83
N PRO A 49 -1.78 -8.17 -15.89
CA PRO A 49 -0.85 -9.29 -15.93
C PRO A 49 0.29 -9.07 -14.92
N CYS A 50 0.57 -10.09 -14.10
CA CYS A 50 1.77 -10.15 -13.27
C CYS A 50 2.87 -10.88 -14.03
N PHE A 51 3.85 -10.15 -14.55
CA PHE A 51 4.90 -10.73 -15.40
C PHE A 51 6.09 -11.19 -14.55
N ARG A 52 6.53 -12.44 -14.76
CA ARG A 52 7.90 -12.86 -14.41
C ARG A 52 8.75 -12.93 -15.67
N TYR A 53 10.06 -12.73 -15.56
CA TYR A 53 10.96 -12.79 -16.72
C TYR A 53 10.88 -14.11 -17.51
N GLY A 54 10.51 -15.22 -16.86
CA GLY A 54 10.28 -16.52 -17.52
C GLY A 54 8.95 -16.63 -18.29
N ASP A 55 7.96 -15.81 -17.94
CA ASP A 55 6.65 -15.78 -18.61
C ASP A 55 6.74 -14.99 -19.93
N CYS A 56 7.66 -14.01 -20.00
CA CYS A 56 7.96 -13.25 -21.23
C CYS A 56 8.49 -14.15 -22.35
N THR A 57 9.32 -15.14 -22.04
CA THR A 57 9.86 -16.07 -23.06
C THR A 57 8.80 -16.94 -23.74
N MET A 58 7.66 -17.20 -23.09
CA MET A 58 6.55 -17.93 -23.71
C MET A 58 5.56 -17.01 -24.45
N MET A 59 5.35 -15.78 -23.98
CA MET A 59 4.42 -14.83 -24.60
C MET A 59 4.96 -14.15 -25.86
N MET A 60 6.28 -14.05 -26.03
CA MET A 60 6.90 -13.45 -27.23
C MET A 60 6.76 -14.31 -28.50
N ALA A 61 6.29 -15.56 -28.38
CA ALA A 61 6.08 -16.44 -29.53
C ALA A 61 4.66 -16.38 -30.12
N ASP A 62 3.63 -16.04 -29.30
CA ASP A 62 2.22 -16.18 -29.71
C ASP A 62 1.37 -14.90 -29.61
N ASP A 63 1.79 -13.88 -28.84
CA ASP A 63 0.88 -12.77 -28.45
C ASP A 63 1.43 -11.34 -28.65
N ALA A 64 2.45 -11.18 -29.50
CA ALA A 64 3.06 -9.87 -29.78
C ALA A 64 2.07 -8.84 -30.38
N GLU A 65 0.94 -9.26 -30.95
CA GLU A 65 -0.10 -8.37 -31.49
C GLU A 65 -1.23 -8.02 -30.50
N ASN A 66 -1.38 -8.71 -29.35
CA ASN A 66 -2.54 -8.54 -28.45
C ASN A 66 -2.22 -7.98 -27.06
N ILE A 67 -0.95 -7.93 -26.64
CA ILE A 67 -0.59 -7.46 -25.29
C ILE A 67 -0.67 -5.93 -25.19
N GLY A 68 -0.37 -5.20 -26.27
CA GLY A 68 -0.51 -3.75 -26.33
C GLY A 68 -1.96 -3.24 -26.36
N THR A 69 -2.93 -4.11 -26.67
CA THR A 69 -4.35 -3.77 -26.88
C THR A 69 -5.28 -4.30 -25.77
N ARG A 70 -4.77 -5.11 -24.84
CA ARG A 70 -5.46 -5.52 -23.61
C ARG A 70 -5.15 -4.66 -22.38
N SER A 71 -4.53 -3.48 -22.57
CA SER A 71 -4.82 -2.34 -21.69
C SER A 71 -6.27 -1.95 -21.94
N SER A 72 -7.21 -2.75 -21.43
CA SER A 72 -8.61 -2.52 -21.69
C SER A 72 -8.97 -1.24 -20.97
N ALA A 73 -9.46 -0.26 -21.72
CA ALA A 73 -10.16 0.91 -21.20
C ALA A 73 -11.41 0.56 -20.35
N GLN A 74 -11.61 -0.73 -20.05
CA GLN A 74 -12.70 -1.31 -19.30
C GLN A 74 -12.41 -1.41 -17.80
N PHE A 75 -11.14 -1.51 -17.38
CA PHE A 75 -10.79 -1.64 -15.96
C PHE A 75 -10.28 -0.32 -15.39
N VAL A 76 -10.78 0.03 -14.20
CA VAL A 76 -10.41 1.27 -13.52
C VAL A 76 -9.03 1.09 -12.88
N GLN A 77 -8.08 1.94 -13.25
CA GLN A 77 -6.79 2.04 -12.58
C GLN A 77 -6.95 2.72 -11.22
N ARG A 78 -6.49 2.05 -10.17
CA ARG A 78 -6.60 2.49 -8.77
C ARG A 78 -5.24 2.68 -8.16
N ARG A 79 -5.08 3.74 -7.39
CA ARG A 79 -3.87 3.94 -6.58
C ARG A 79 -3.89 2.96 -5.40
N VAL A 80 -2.74 2.39 -5.07
CA VAL A 80 -2.57 1.57 -3.87
C VAL A 80 -2.46 2.47 -2.64
N ASN A 81 -3.35 2.29 -1.67
CA ASN A 81 -3.40 3.11 -0.45
C ASN A 81 -2.69 2.48 0.75
N CYS A 82 -2.74 1.15 0.85
CA CYS A 82 -2.11 0.37 1.91
C CYS A 82 -1.61 -0.94 1.33
N VAL A 83 -0.48 -1.45 1.84
CA VAL A 83 0.11 -2.73 1.43
C VAL A 83 0.19 -3.66 2.62
N MET A 84 -0.19 -4.91 2.41
CA MET A 84 -0.04 -6.01 3.35
C MET A 84 0.98 -6.98 2.76
N VAL A 85 2.12 -7.13 3.43
CA VAL A 85 3.18 -8.07 3.04
C VAL A 85 2.90 -9.40 3.73
N VAL A 86 2.65 -10.45 2.95
CA VAL A 86 2.39 -11.79 3.47
C VAL A 86 3.67 -12.62 3.45
N ALA A 87 4.04 -13.21 4.59
CA ALA A 87 5.21 -14.04 4.77
C ALA A 87 4.86 -15.36 5.45
N ASN A 88 5.43 -16.46 4.97
CA ASN A 88 5.28 -17.77 5.58
C ASN A 88 6.32 -17.94 6.70
N ILE A 89 5.90 -17.83 7.96
CA ILE A 89 6.82 -17.90 9.11
C ILE A 89 7.44 -19.29 9.24
N ALA A 90 6.67 -20.35 9.00
CA ALA A 90 7.18 -21.72 9.10
C ALA A 90 8.30 -21.98 8.09
N HIS A 91 8.14 -21.52 6.85
CA HIS A 91 9.16 -21.65 5.82
C HIS A 91 10.42 -20.83 6.16
N ILE A 92 10.24 -19.56 6.55
CA ILE A 92 11.35 -18.68 6.94
C ILE A 92 12.13 -19.27 8.13
N TYR A 93 11.42 -19.73 9.15
CA TYR A 93 12.03 -20.27 10.36
C TYR A 93 12.79 -21.57 10.11
N LYS A 94 12.21 -22.50 9.34
CA LYS A 94 12.88 -23.75 8.96
C LYS A 94 14.12 -23.50 8.09
N ALA A 95 14.03 -22.57 7.13
CA ALA A 95 15.17 -22.16 6.31
C ALA A 95 16.29 -21.55 7.18
N LEU A 96 15.93 -20.68 8.12
CA LEU A 96 16.87 -20.05 9.04
C LEU A 96 17.59 -21.09 9.92
N LYS A 97 16.87 -22.09 10.45
CA LYS A 97 17.48 -23.22 11.17
C LYS A 97 18.44 -24.04 10.31
N ALA A 98 18.16 -24.16 9.02
CA ALA A 98 19.04 -24.81 8.04
C ALA A 98 20.21 -23.91 7.57
N GLY A 99 20.32 -22.68 8.07
CA GLY A 99 21.35 -21.71 7.66
C GLY A 99 21.07 -21.01 6.34
N ASP A 100 19.87 -21.16 5.76
CA ASP A 100 19.43 -20.42 4.57
C ASP A 100 18.68 -19.14 4.97
N PHE A 101 19.36 -18.01 4.79
CA PHE A 101 18.83 -16.68 5.09
C PHE A 101 18.02 -16.07 3.94
N LYS A 102 17.96 -16.70 2.76
CA LYS A 102 17.33 -16.11 1.57
C LYS A 102 15.86 -15.73 1.78
N PRO A 103 14.99 -16.57 2.38
CA PRO A 103 13.58 -16.21 2.56
C PRO A 103 13.39 -15.00 3.48
N LEU A 104 14.19 -14.92 4.55
CA LEU A 104 14.17 -13.81 5.49
C LEU A 104 14.64 -12.51 4.82
N GLU A 105 15.77 -12.57 4.10
CA GLU A 105 16.33 -11.40 3.41
C GLU A 105 15.44 -10.90 2.28
N ALA A 106 14.82 -11.80 1.50
CA ALA A 106 13.85 -11.42 0.48
C ALA A 106 12.62 -10.74 1.09
N THR A 107 12.12 -11.26 2.22
CA THR A 107 11.03 -10.62 2.98
C THR A 107 11.44 -9.22 3.44
N ARG A 108 12.67 -9.05 3.93
CA ARG A 108 13.22 -7.75 4.34
C ARG A 108 13.32 -6.77 3.18
N GLN A 109 13.84 -7.21 2.04
CA GLN A 109 13.95 -6.37 0.85
C GLN A 109 12.60 -5.88 0.36
N LEU A 110 11.59 -6.75 0.36
CA LEU A 110 10.22 -6.40 -0.02
C LEU A 110 9.60 -5.41 0.98
N PHE A 111 9.60 -5.77 2.26
CA PHE A 111 8.96 -4.97 3.32
C PHE A 111 9.61 -3.59 3.50
N CYS A 112 10.95 -3.52 3.37
CA CYS A 112 11.70 -2.27 3.49
C CYS A 112 11.84 -1.51 2.16
N SER A 113 11.18 -1.96 1.08
CA SER A 113 11.30 -1.35 -0.24
C SER A 113 10.97 0.16 -0.20
N PRO A 114 11.81 1.01 -0.82
CA PRO A 114 11.52 2.45 -0.93
C PRO A 114 10.19 2.76 -1.62
N ALA A 115 9.71 1.88 -2.50
CA ALA A 115 8.41 2.02 -3.16
C ALA A 115 7.25 2.03 -2.16
N LEU A 116 7.35 1.21 -1.09
CA LEU A 116 6.34 1.14 -0.04
C LEU A 116 6.39 2.35 0.89
N ARG A 117 7.56 2.97 1.09
CA ARG A 117 7.70 4.15 1.96
C ARG A 117 7.02 5.41 1.42
N LYS A 118 6.52 5.39 0.18
CA LYS A 118 5.73 6.48 -0.39
C LYS A 118 4.29 6.49 0.12
N SER A 119 3.80 5.42 0.77
CA SER A 119 2.52 5.45 1.48
C SER A 119 2.67 6.17 2.82
N ASN A 120 1.58 6.76 3.32
CA ASN A 120 1.58 7.58 4.54
C ASN A 120 2.00 6.80 5.80
N GLU A 121 1.88 5.47 5.77
CA GLU A 121 2.28 4.58 6.86
C GLU A 121 3.05 3.37 6.32
N ASN A 122 3.76 2.67 7.21
CA ASN A 122 4.49 1.45 6.89
C ASN A 122 3.53 0.33 6.46
N PRO A 123 3.98 -0.60 5.58
CA PRO A 123 3.19 -1.78 5.24
C PRO A 123 2.89 -2.63 6.48
N LEU A 124 1.77 -3.34 6.46
CA LEU A 124 1.44 -4.34 7.48
C LEU A 124 2.12 -5.66 7.14
N LEU A 125 2.67 -6.35 8.12
CA LEU A 125 3.24 -7.69 7.96
C LEU A 125 2.23 -8.74 8.43
N ILE A 126 1.90 -9.67 7.55
CA ILE A 126 1.03 -10.81 7.83
C ILE A 126 1.90 -12.08 7.81
N LEU A 127 2.07 -12.70 8.96
CA LEU A 127 2.72 -13.98 9.14
C LEU A 127 1.66 -15.08 9.01
N THR A 128 1.95 -16.06 8.15
CA THR A 128 1.05 -17.19 7.87
C THR A 128 1.75 -18.50 8.15
N HIS A 129 0.96 -19.57 8.32
CA HIS A 129 1.44 -20.93 8.60
C HIS A 129 2.17 -21.06 9.95
N GLY A 130 1.88 -20.18 10.91
CA GLY A 130 2.45 -20.28 12.26
C GLY A 130 1.99 -21.53 13.01
N ASP A 131 0.87 -22.13 12.62
CA ASP A 131 0.33 -23.41 13.08
C ASP A 131 1.22 -24.61 12.74
N LEU A 132 2.13 -24.49 11.78
CA LEU A 132 3.09 -25.55 11.43
C LEU A 132 4.35 -25.58 12.32
N LEU A 133 4.40 -24.75 13.35
CA LEU A 133 5.51 -24.60 14.30
C LEU A 133 5.04 -24.88 15.73
N SER A 134 5.98 -25.30 16.61
CA SER A 134 5.68 -25.29 18.05
C SER A 134 5.47 -23.84 18.55
N THR A 135 4.84 -23.68 19.71
CA THR A 135 4.63 -22.35 20.32
C THR A 135 5.95 -21.58 20.48
N GLU A 136 7.01 -22.24 20.94
CA GLU A 136 8.34 -21.66 21.14
C GLU A 136 8.97 -21.28 19.80
N GLU A 137 8.85 -22.15 18.80
CA GLU A 137 9.37 -21.90 17.45
C GLU A 137 8.64 -20.74 16.76
N ARG A 138 7.32 -20.63 16.95
CA ARG A 138 6.49 -19.55 16.42
C ARG A 138 6.89 -18.21 17.05
N ILE A 139 7.08 -18.17 18.37
CA ILE A 139 7.52 -16.95 19.09
C ILE A 139 8.95 -16.56 18.66
N ASP A 140 9.89 -17.50 18.65
CA ASP A 140 11.28 -17.24 18.25
C ASP A 140 11.38 -16.80 16.77
N GLY A 141 10.60 -17.42 15.89
CA GLY A 141 10.51 -17.03 14.48
C GLY A 141 9.99 -15.61 14.30
N ARG A 142 8.93 -15.24 15.03
CA ARG A 142 8.36 -13.88 15.00
C ARG A 142 9.38 -12.86 15.48
N LEU A 143 10.05 -13.12 16.60
CA LEU A 143 11.10 -12.27 17.15
C LEU A 143 12.21 -12.00 16.13
N LYS A 144 12.75 -13.06 15.52
CA LYS A 144 13.84 -12.97 14.53
C LYS A 144 13.42 -12.21 13.27
N ILE A 145 12.20 -12.41 12.79
CA ILE A 145 11.67 -11.66 11.64
C ILE A 145 11.56 -10.17 12.01
N CYS A 146 10.94 -9.84 13.13
CA CYS A 146 10.77 -8.45 13.57
C CYS A 146 12.11 -7.73 13.78
N GLU A 147 13.08 -8.41 14.39
CA GLU A 147 14.44 -7.90 14.57
C GLU A 147 15.10 -7.59 13.22
N CYS A 148 15.00 -8.53 12.26
CA CYS A 148 15.57 -8.37 10.92
C CYS A 148 14.92 -7.21 10.15
N LEU A 149 13.60 -7.05 10.28
CA LEU A 149 12.81 -5.98 9.65
C LEU A 149 12.91 -4.64 10.39
N ARG A 150 13.49 -4.63 11.60
CA ARG A 150 13.56 -3.46 12.50
C ARG A 150 12.20 -2.85 12.81
N ILE A 151 11.21 -3.70 13.08
CA ILE A 151 9.85 -3.31 13.46
C ILE A 151 9.49 -3.80 14.85
N SER A 152 8.57 -3.10 15.51
CA SER A 152 8.04 -3.55 16.79
C SER A 152 7.15 -4.77 16.60
N GLU A 153 7.31 -5.78 17.44
CA GLU A 153 6.44 -6.96 17.44
C GLU A 153 4.99 -6.62 17.78
N THR A 154 4.77 -5.52 18.49
CA THR A 154 3.44 -5.14 19.01
C THR A 154 2.60 -4.34 18.03
N ASN A 155 3.16 -3.90 16.89
CA ASN A 155 2.46 -2.99 16.00
C ASN A 155 2.72 -3.32 14.53
N GLY A 156 1.65 -3.57 13.77
CA GLY A 156 1.71 -3.81 12.33
C GLY A 156 2.22 -5.20 11.94
N VAL A 157 2.31 -6.15 12.88
CA VAL A 157 2.66 -7.56 12.64
C VAL A 157 1.55 -8.46 13.16
N TYR A 158 0.93 -9.20 12.25
CA TYR A 158 -0.21 -10.08 12.55
C TYR A 158 0.13 -11.50 12.19
N ASP A 159 -0.19 -12.43 13.07
CA ASP A 159 0.03 -13.86 12.84
C ASP A 159 -1.33 -14.53 12.67
N VAL A 160 -1.57 -15.06 11.47
CA VAL A 160 -2.86 -15.59 11.04
C VAL A 160 -2.64 -17.05 10.63
N ILE A 161 -3.39 -17.95 11.26
CA ILE A 161 -3.38 -19.37 10.91
C ILE A 161 -3.92 -19.56 9.49
N CYS A 162 -3.33 -20.50 8.74
CA CYS A 162 -3.81 -20.77 7.39
C CYS A 162 -5.17 -21.46 7.39
N LEU A 163 -6.07 -20.95 6.54
CA LEU A 163 -7.35 -21.58 6.25
C LEU A 163 -7.11 -22.82 5.38
N ASN A 164 -7.97 -23.83 5.51
CA ASN A 164 -7.99 -24.97 4.61
C ASN A 164 -8.38 -24.55 3.18
N GLU A 165 -8.31 -25.49 2.23
CA GLU A 165 -8.63 -25.27 0.81
C GLU A 165 -10.05 -24.73 0.55
N TYR A 166 -10.94 -24.82 1.53
CA TYR A 166 -12.32 -24.34 1.49
C TYR A 166 -12.51 -22.98 2.16
N GLY A 167 -11.44 -22.34 2.65
CA GLY A 167 -11.49 -21.05 3.34
C GLY A 167 -11.98 -21.13 4.79
N PHE A 168 -12.02 -22.33 5.39
CA PHE A 168 -12.35 -22.52 6.80
C PHE A 168 -11.08 -22.75 7.62
N PRO A 169 -10.99 -22.23 8.85
CA PRO A 169 -9.89 -22.61 9.74
C PRO A 169 -9.99 -24.11 10.06
N VAL A 170 -8.84 -24.76 10.19
CA VAL A 170 -8.75 -26.23 10.40
C VAL A 170 -9.35 -26.65 11.75
N GLU A 171 -9.41 -25.73 12.71
CA GLU A 171 -10.15 -25.82 13.97
C GLU A 171 -11.13 -24.64 14.06
N GLU A 172 -12.23 -24.76 14.82
CA GLU A 172 -13.17 -23.66 15.08
C GLU A 172 -12.39 -22.37 15.42
N SER A 173 -12.54 -21.34 14.59
CA SER A 173 -11.76 -20.09 14.58
C SER A 173 -11.15 -19.74 15.95
N ASP A 174 -9.87 -20.04 16.13
CA ASP A 174 -9.14 -19.61 17.33
C ASP A 174 -9.33 -18.08 17.48
N PRO A 175 -9.81 -17.60 18.65
CA PRO A 175 -10.14 -16.20 18.84
C PRO A 175 -8.94 -15.28 18.63
N VAL A 176 -7.71 -15.76 18.84
CA VAL A 176 -6.49 -14.98 18.60
C VAL A 176 -6.28 -14.73 17.12
N SER A 177 -6.43 -15.76 16.29
CA SER A 177 -6.32 -15.65 14.83
C SER A 177 -7.42 -14.79 14.22
N ALA A 178 -8.66 -14.93 14.70
CA ALA A 178 -9.78 -14.10 14.27
C ALA A 178 -9.56 -12.62 14.65
N TYR A 179 -9.06 -12.36 15.86
CA TYR A 179 -8.68 -11.02 16.29
C TYR A 179 -7.56 -10.45 15.42
N ALA A 180 -6.49 -11.20 15.18
CA ALA A 180 -5.35 -10.76 14.37
C ALA A 180 -5.76 -10.40 12.94
N LEU A 181 -6.59 -11.23 12.29
CA LEU A 181 -7.13 -10.95 10.96
C LEU A 181 -8.02 -9.71 10.96
N THR A 182 -8.94 -9.61 11.93
CA THR A 182 -9.85 -8.47 12.04
C THR A 182 -9.08 -7.17 12.28
N GLU A 183 -8.09 -7.18 13.17
CA GLU A 183 -7.25 -6.03 13.45
C GLU A 183 -6.42 -5.64 12.23
N ALA A 184 -5.82 -6.60 11.52
CA ALA A 184 -5.05 -6.35 10.30
C ALA A 184 -5.89 -5.65 9.23
N VAL A 185 -7.09 -6.16 8.95
CA VAL A 185 -8.03 -5.56 7.98
C VAL A 185 -8.50 -4.18 8.47
N TYR A 186 -8.89 -4.06 9.73
CA TYR A 186 -9.30 -2.77 10.31
C TYR A 186 -8.21 -1.71 10.17
N ARG A 187 -6.96 -2.04 10.49
CA ARG A 187 -5.82 -1.12 10.34
C ARG A 187 -5.53 -0.79 8.88
N ALA A 188 -5.59 -1.78 7.98
CA ALA A 188 -5.38 -1.53 6.55
C ALA A 188 -6.41 -0.53 6.00
N VAL A 189 -7.68 -0.66 6.41
CA VAL A 189 -8.74 0.29 6.06
C VAL A 189 -8.49 1.66 6.67
N LEU A 190 -8.09 1.73 7.94
CA LEU A 190 -7.79 2.99 8.62
C LEU A 190 -6.62 3.75 7.95
N ILE A 191 -5.55 3.04 7.61
CA ILE A 191 -4.40 3.57 6.87
C ILE A 191 -4.85 4.07 5.49
N SER A 192 -5.66 3.26 4.80
CA SER A 192 -6.17 3.61 3.47
C SER A 192 -7.04 4.87 3.51
N ASP A 193 -7.88 5.01 4.53
CA ASP A 193 -8.78 6.17 4.69
C ASP A 193 -8.02 7.45 5.02
N ARG A 194 -6.97 7.38 5.87
CA ARG A 194 -6.07 8.52 6.17
C ARG A 194 -5.38 9.08 4.92
N GLY A 195 -5.22 8.27 3.87
CA GLY A 195 -4.67 8.69 2.59
C GLY A 195 -5.61 9.56 1.75
N HIS A 196 -6.91 9.60 2.08
CA HIS A 196 -7.88 10.42 1.38
C HIS A 196 -7.90 11.84 1.95
N TYR A 197 -7.75 12.82 1.06
CA TYR A 197 -8.07 14.19 1.43
C TYR A 197 -9.54 14.26 1.86
N PRO A 198 -9.87 15.03 2.92
CA PRO A 198 -11.26 15.31 3.23
C PRO A 198 -11.91 15.84 1.95
N LYS A 199 -13.04 15.25 1.54
CA LYS A 199 -13.79 15.72 0.37
C LYS A 199 -14.06 17.20 0.58
N LYS A 200 -13.38 18.06 -0.19
CA LYS A 200 -13.59 19.51 -0.14
C LYS A 200 -15.05 19.75 -0.46
N LYS A 201 -15.83 20.18 0.53
CA LYS A 201 -17.20 20.60 0.28
C LYS A 201 -17.15 21.83 -0.61
N PHE A 202 -18.19 22.06 -1.40
CA PHE A 202 -18.31 23.29 -2.19
C PHE A 202 -18.06 24.55 -1.34
N TRP A 203 -18.48 24.50 -0.07
CA TRP A 203 -18.20 25.52 0.94
C TRP A 203 -16.71 25.78 1.18
N ASP A 204 -15.86 24.75 1.22
CA ASP A 204 -14.43 24.91 1.44
C ASP A 204 -13.77 25.61 0.25
N VAL A 205 -14.23 25.29 -0.97
CA VAL A 205 -13.77 25.96 -2.20
C VAL A 205 -14.22 27.41 -2.22
N ALA A 206 -15.49 27.68 -1.87
CA ALA A 206 -16.03 29.03 -1.78
C ALA A 206 -15.28 29.88 -0.73
N LEU A 207 -14.96 29.30 0.43
CA LEU A 207 -14.23 29.96 1.51
C LEU A 207 -12.78 30.26 1.10
N LEU A 208 -12.14 29.36 0.35
CA LEU A 208 -10.82 29.59 -0.23
C LEU A 208 -10.86 30.74 -1.25
N MET A 209 -11.85 30.76 -2.14
CA MET A 209 -12.04 31.84 -3.11
C MET A 209 -12.27 33.19 -2.43
N LEU A 210 -13.07 33.22 -1.35
CA LEU A 210 -13.30 34.42 -0.56
C LEU A 210 -12.01 34.91 0.12
N LEU A 211 -11.20 34.02 0.69
CA LEU A 211 -9.90 34.34 1.28
C LEU A 211 -8.94 34.95 0.24
N TRP A 212 -8.90 34.39 -0.96
CA TRP A 212 -8.11 34.93 -2.07
C TRP A 212 -8.59 36.33 -2.49
N LEU A 213 -9.91 36.53 -2.58
CA LEU A 213 -10.50 37.82 -2.89
C LEU A 213 -10.18 38.88 -1.82
N LEU A 214 -10.30 38.54 -0.55
CA LEU A 214 -9.96 39.44 0.56
C LEU A 214 -8.47 39.80 0.56
N ARG A 215 -7.58 38.83 0.29
CA ARG A 215 -6.13 39.10 0.13
C ARG A 215 -5.85 40.04 -1.03
N PHE A 216 -6.53 39.84 -2.16
CA PHE A 216 -6.40 40.70 -3.33
C PHE A 216 -6.87 42.14 -3.04
N ILE A 217 -8.02 42.29 -2.37
CA ILE A 217 -8.52 43.61 -1.93
C ILE A 217 -7.51 44.29 -1.00
N GLY A 218 -6.96 43.56 -0.03
CA GLY A 218 -5.92 44.07 0.87
C GLY A 218 -4.67 44.55 0.13
N PHE A 219 -4.24 43.80 -0.90
CA PHE A 219 -3.13 44.20 -1.76
C PHE A 219 -3.43 45.50 -2.52
N CYS A 220 -4.62 45.64 -3.11
CA CYS A 220 -5.05 46.86 -3.79
C CYS A 220 -5.04 48.08 -2.86
N PHE A 221 -5.55 47.93 -1.62
CA PHE A 221 -5.52 49.02 -0.64
C PHE A 221 -4.10 49.39 -0.22
N SER A 222 -3.21 48.42 -0.01
CA SER A 222 -1.81 48.69 0.30
C SER A 222 -1.11 49.42 -0.85
N PHE A 223 -1.37 49.01 -2.09
CA PHE A 223 -0.82 49.65 -3.28
C PHE A 223 -1.31 51.10 -3.42
N LEU A 224 -2.62 51.32 -3.25
CA LEU A 224 -3.21 52.67 -3.26
C LEU A 224 -2.63 53.56 -2.15
N ALA A 225 -2.48 53.03 -0.94
CA ALA A 225 -1.89 53.76 0.18
C ALA A 225 -0.45 54.19 -0.12
N ASP A 226 0.36 53.31 -0.72
CA ASP A 226 1.74 53.63 -1.10
C ASP A 226 1.80 54.72 -2.18
N VAL A 227 0.98 54.60 -3.22
CA VAL A 227 0.84 55.60 -4.29
C VAL A 227 0.46 56.97 -3.72
N PHE A 228 -0.58 57.05 -2.87
CA PHE A 228 -1.00 58.31 -2.27
C PHE A 228 0.04 58.88 -1.29
N SER A 229 0.75 58.02 -0.55
CA SER A 229 1.82 58.47 0.35
C SER A 229 2.99 59.12 -0.42
N ASN A 230 3.35 58.56 -1.59
CA ASN A 230 4.42 59.06 -2.43
C ASN A 230 4.02 60.35 -3.18
N LEU A 231 2.76 60.44 -3.65
CA LEU A 231 2.20 61.68 -4.20
C LEU A 231 2.14 62.81 -3.16
N GLY A 232 1.77 62.51 -1.91
CA GLY A 232 1.76 63.48 -0.81
C GLY A 232 3.16 64.02 -0.48
N LYS A 233 4.17 63.14 -0.43
CA LYS A 233 5.58 63.54 -0.23
C LYS A 233 6.10 64.43 -1.36
N HIS A 234 5.61 64.26 -2.59
CA HIS A 234 6.01 65.07 -3.74
C HIS A 234 5.42 66.49 -3.71
N LYS A 235 4.20 66.66 -3.17
CA LYS A 235 3.57 67.98 -3.03
C LYS A 235 4.17 68.85 -1.91
N LEU A 236 4.79 68.26 -0.90
CA LEU A 236 5.45 68.96 0.21
C LEU A 236 6.89 69.42 -0.10
N LYS A 237 7.43 69.09 -1.28
CA LYS A 237 8.79 69.46 -1.73
C LYS A 237 8.82 70.59 -2.77
N THR A 238 7.67 71.16 -3.12
CA THR A 238 7.49 72.39 -3.93
C THR A 238 7.01 73.51 -3.04
#